data_AF-A0A166T5D9-F1
#
_entry.id   AF-A0A166T5D9-F1
#
_cell.length_a   1.000
_cell.length_b   1.000
_cell.length_c   1.000
_cell.angle_alpha   90.00
_cell.angle_beta   90.00
_cell.angle_gamma   90.00
#
_symmetry.space_group_name_H-M   'P 1'
#
loop_
_entity.id
_entity.type
_entity.pdbx_description
1 polymer ?
#
loop_
_entity_poly.entity_id
_entity_poly.type
_entity_poly.pdbx_seq_one_letter_code
_entity_poly.pdbx_strand_id
1 'polypeptide(L)'
;GVGKSAIASTLVSNLQEAGRLGGYWFSSRDDNLLSDLVAIWRTIASDLAHMHPEVARRVTRNIRQHKVEPARADMELHFKYLVEEPSTKCW
;
A
#
# COMPACT_ATOMS: atom_id res chain seq x y z
N GLY A 1 -1.35 -15.36 -18.31
CA GLY A 1 -2.71 -14.92 -18.70
C GLY A 1 -3.67 -16.09 -18.69
N VAL A 2 -4.77 -15.99 -17.92
CA VAL A 2 -6.13 -16.51 -18.18
C VAL A 2 -7.00 -15.85 -17.10
N GLY A 3 -7.77 -14.81 -17.47
CA GLY A 3 -8.97 -14.28 -16.80
C GLY A 3 -8.91 -13.75 -15.35
N LYS A 4 -7.94 -14.14 -14.52
CA LYS A 4 -7.92 -13.84 -13.08
C LYS A 4 -7.79 -12.36 -12.78
N SER A 5 -6.88 -11.67 -13.46
CA SER A 5 -6.74 -10.22 -13.34
C SER A 5 -7.99 -9.49 -13.86
N ALA A 6 -8.62 -10.00 -14.92
CA ALA A 6 -9.86 -9.43 -15.43
C ALA A 6 -11.01 -9.55 -14.42
N ILE A 7 -11.18 -10.73 -13.80
CA ILE A 7 -12.19 -10.94 -12.74
C ILE A 7 -11.90 -10.06 -11.52
N ALA A 8 -10.63 -9.96 -11.10
CA ALA A 8 -10.23 -9.09 -10.00
C ALA A 8 -10.52 -7.61 -10.31
N SER A 9 -10.24 -7.15 -11.54
CA SER A 9 -10.59 -5.80 -11.99
C SER A 9 -12.10 -5.57 -12.03
N THR A 10 -12.89 -6.51 -12.53
CA THR A 10 -14.36 -6.42 -12.50
C THR A 10 -14.89 -6.35 -11.07
N LEU A 11 -14.34 -7.16 -10.15
CA LEU A 11 -14.73 -7.13 -8.74
C LEU A 11 -14.40 -5.79 -8.09
N VAL A 12 -13.21 -5.25 -8.36
CA VAL A 12 -12.79 -3.91 -7.94
C VAL A 12 -13.76 -2.85 -8.45
N SER A 13 -14.07 -2.83 -9.76
CA SER A 13 -15.03 -1.89 -10.34
C SER A 13 -16.39 -1.96 -9.65
N ASN A 14 -16.93 -3.17 -9.45
CA ASN A 14 -18.24 -3.36 -8.82
C ASN A 14 -18.25 -2.89 -7.36
N LEU A 15 -17.18 -3.15 -6.60
CA LEU A 15 -17.07 -2.71 -5.20
C LEU A 15 -16.88 -1.19 -5.10
N GLN A 16 -16.17 -0.59 -6.06
CA GLN A 16 -15.99 0.86 -6.14
C GLN A 16 -17.32 1.57 -6.46
N GLU A 17 -18.06 1.08 -7.47
CA GLU A 17 -19.40 1.58 -7.81
C GLU A 17 -20.36 1.48 -6.63
N ALA A 18 -20.26 0.41 -5.84
CA ALA A 18 -21.07 0.23 -4.62
C ALA A 18 -20.61 1.09 -3.42
N GLY A 19 -19.52 1.85 -3.54
CA GLY A 19 -18.93 2.60 -2.41
C GLY A 19 -18.38 1.71 -1.28
N ARG A 20 -18.09 0.44 -1.59
CA ARG A 20 -17.67 -0.59 -0.62
C ARG A 20 -16.20 -0.99 -0.76
N LEU A 21 -15.47 -0.34 -1.67
CA LEU A 21 -14.07 -0.62 -1.86
C LEU A 21 -13.23 0.22 -0.89
N GLY A 22 -12.67 -0.44 0.13
CA GLY A 22 -11.74 0.19 1.08
C GLY A 22 -10.31 0.37 0.54
N GLY A 23 -10.00 -0.22 -0.61
CA GLY A 23 -8.69 -0.16 -1.28
C GLY A 23 -8.49 -1.33 -2.24
N TYR A 24 -7.63 -1.18 -3.25
CA TYR A 24 -7.25 -2.27 -4.16
C TYR A 24 -5.84 -2.07 -4.72
N TRP A 25 -5.10 -3.18 -4.87
CA TRP A 25 -3.73 -3.16 -5.38
C TRP A 25 -3.50 -4.37 -6.29
N PHE A 26 -2.82 -4.16 -7.41
CA PHE A 26 -2.48 -5.21 -8.38
C PHE A 26 -0.96 -5.41 -8.43
N SER A 27 -0.53 -6.66 -8.59
CA SER A 27 0.88 -7.03 -8.79
C SER A 27 1.00 -7.89 -10.05
N SER A 28 2.01 -7.63 -10.88
CA SER A 28 2.38 -8.50 -12.00
C SER A 28 3.72 -9.19 -11.71
N ARG A 29 3.98 -10.32 -12.36
CA ARG A 29 5.26 -11.04 -12.24
C ARG A 29 6.30 -10.61 -13.29
N ASP A 30 5.86 -9.85 -14.30
CA ASP A 30 6.68 -9.55 -15.47
C ASP A 30 7.66 -8.38 -15.25
N ASP A 31 7.49 -7.60 -14.18
CA ASP A 31 8.41 -6.54 -13.77
C ASP A 31 8.98 -6.81 -12.38
N ASN A 32 10.22 -6.37 -12.16
CA ASN A 32 11.03 -6.54 -10.94
C ASN A 32 10.19 -6.68 -9.65
N LEU A 33 9.92 -7.91 -9.22
CA LEU A 33 9.08 -8.27 -8.06
C LEU A 33 9.37 -7.45 -6.79
N LEU A 34 10.64 -7.11 -6.54
CA LEU A 34 11.03 -6.27 -5.39
C LEU A 34 10.57 -4.81 -5.53
N SER A 35 10.65 -4.25 -6.74
CA SER A 35 10.15 -2.90 -7.04
C SER A 35 8.62 -2.86 -6.94
N ASP A 36 7.95 -3.90 -7.45
CA ASP A 36 6.49 -4.02 -7.39
C ASP A 36 5.99 -4.12 -5.94
N LEU A 37 6.62 -4.94 -5.11
CA LEU A 37 6.24 -5.07 -3.70
C LEU A 37 6.50 -3.79 -2.90
N VAL A 38 7.64 -3.12 -3.12
CA VAL A 38 7.92 -1.82 -2.50
C VAL A 38 6.95 -0.75 -2.98
N ALA A 39 6.56 -0.75 -4.25
CA ALA A 39 5.52 0.14 -4.78
C ALA A 39 4.16 -0.13 -4.12
N ILE A 40 3.77 -1.39 -3.97
CA ILE A 40 2.52 -1.78 -3.29
C ILE A 40 2.48 -1.24 -1.86
N TRP A 41 3.57 -1.39 -1.09
CA TRP A 41 3.60 -0.87 0.28
C TRP A 41 3.50 0.66 0.34
N ARG A 42 4.14 1.37 -0.60
CA ARG A 42 4.01 2.83 -0.69
C ARG A 42 2.59 3.25 -1.05
N THR A 43 1.94 2.55 -1.97
CA THR A 43 0.54 2.82 -2.34
C THR A 43 -0.38 2.57 -1.16
N ILE A 44 -0.28 1.41 -0.49
CA ILE A 44 -1.07 1.10 0.71
C ILE A 44 -0.88 2.18 1.78
N ALA A 45 0.38 2.59 2.04
CA ALA A 45 0.67 3.63 3.02
C ALA A 45 0.08 4.99 2.62
N SER A 46 0.11 5.34 1.34
CA SER A 46 -0.50 6.57 0.81
C SER A 46 -2.02 6.55 0.98
N ASP A 47 -2.68 5.44 0.64
CA ASP A 47 -4.13 5.28 0.77
C ASP A 47 -4.57 5.35 2.24
N LEU A 48 -3.87 4.64 3.13
CA LEU A 48 -4.13 4.69 4.57
C LEU A 48 -3.89 6.09 5.16
N ALA A 49 -2.84 6.78 4.73
CA ALA A 49 -2.56 8.15 5.16
C ALA A 49 -3.64 9.13 4.68
N HIS A 50 -4.20 8.92 3.48
CA HIS A 50 -5.30 9.74 2.96
C HIS A 50 -6.59 9.55 3.76
N MET A 51 -6.90 8.32 4.17
CA MET A 51 -8.09 8.01 4.96
C MET A 51 -7.95 8.34 6.46
N HIS A 52 -6.74 8.25 7.01
CA HIS A 52 -6.49 8.37 8.44
C HIS A 52 -5.33 9.35 8.75
N PRO A 53 -5.62 10.59 9.19
CA PRO A 53 -4.60 11.60 9.47
C PRO A 53 -3.54 11.16 10.50
N GLU A 54 -3.92 10.31 11.47
CA GLU A 54 -2.99 9.74 12.45
C GLU A 54 -1.96 8.79 11.81
N VAL A 55 -2.37 8.02 10.79
CA VAL A 55 -1.46 7.19 10.00
C VAL A 55 -0.49 8.09 9.23
N ALA A 56 -0.99 9.14 8.56
CA ALA A 56 -0.16 10.10 7.83
C ALA A 56 0.92 10.73 8.73
N ARG A 57 0.54 11.11 9.96
CA ARG A 57 1.48 11.66 10.96
C ARG A 57 2.57 10.65 11.33
N ARG A 58 2.23 9.38 11.53
CA ARG A 58 3.19 8.33 11.91
C ARG A 58 4.10 7.92 10.76
N VAL A 59 3.57 7.80 9.54
CA VAL A 59 4.37 7.57 8.32
C VAL A 59 5.39 8.71 8.15
N THR A 60 4.93 9.96 8.23
CA THR A 60 5.81 11.14 8.10
C THR A 60 6.90 11.15 9.17
N ARG A 61 6.56 10.79 10.42
CA ARG A 61 7.54 10.68 11.51
C ARG A 61 8.60 9.62 11.20
N ASN A 62 8.20 8.45 10.70
CA ASN A 62 9.13 7.36 10.40
C ASN A 62 10.10 7.72 9.27
N ILE A 63 9.62 8.42 8.24
CA ILE A 63 10.46 8.96 7.16
C ILE A 63 11.44 10.01 7.72
N ARG A 64 10.96 10.96 8.53
CA ARG A 64 11.80 12.01 9.15
C ARG A 64 12.87 11.46 10.11
N GLN A 65 12.58 10.33 10.76
CA GLN A 65 13.53 9.65 11.65
C GLN A 65 14.48 8.72 10.89
N HIS A 66 14.47 8.74 9.54
CA HIS A 66 15.28 7.89 8.68
C HIS A 66 15.12 6.39 8.96
N LYS A 67 13.96 5.97 9.50
CA LYS A 67 13.66 4.54 9.71
C LYS A 67 13.39 3.80 8.39
N VAL A 68 12.93 4.54 7.38
CA VAL A 68 12.67 4.05 6.03
C VAL A 68 12.90 5.18 5.04
N GLU A 69 13.46 4.84 3.88
CA GLU A 69 13.68 5.76 2.76
C GLU A 69 12.77 5.35 1.59
N PRO A 70 11.72 6.10 1.25
CA PRO A 70 10.73 5.71 0.23
C PRO A 70 11.30 5.50 -1.17
N ALA A 71 12.46 6.10 -1.47
CA ALA A 71 13.13 5.98 -2.76
C ALA A 71 14.02 4.74 -2.85
N ARG A 72 14.38 4.12 -1.72
CA ARG A 72 15.27 2.97 -1.67
C ARG A 72 14.46 1.69 -1.55
N ALA A 73 14.67 0.73 -2.44
CA ALA A 73 13.96 -0.54 -2.38
C ALA A 73 14.39 -1.36 -1.15
N ASP A 74 13.54 -1.42 -0.13
CA ASP A 74 13.69 -2.29 1.04
C ASP A 74 12.31 -2.77 1.50
N MET A 75 11.96 -4.00 1.14
CA MET A 75 10.62 -4.54 1.34
C MET A 75 10.23 -4.62 2.82
N GLU A 76 11.14 -5.07 3.68
CA GLU A 76 10.87 -5.25 5.11
C GLU A 76 10.68 -3.91 5.81
N LEU A 77 11.56 -2.94 5.55
CA LEU A 77 11.46 -1.60 6.14
C LEU A 77 10.24 -0.85 5.64
N HIS A 78 9.86 -1.03 4.37
CA HIS A 78 8.65 -0.41 3.80
C HIS A 78 7.39 -0.96 4.48
N PHE A 79 7.25 -2.28 4.58
CA PHE A 79 6.10 -2.87 5.25
C PHE A 79 6.04 -2.43 6.72
N LYS A 80 7.15 -2.56 7.45
CA LYS A 80 7.21 -2.25 8.89
C LYS A 80 6.90 -0.79 9.19
N TYR A 81 7.53 0.15 8.49
CA TYR A 81 7.50 1.56 8.88
C TYR A 81 6.53 2.41 8.08
N LEU A 82 6.03 1.95 6.93
CA LEU A 82 4.97 2.64 6.19
C LEU A 82 3.58 2.05 6.45
N VAL A 83 3.47 0.78 6.85
CA VAL A 83 2.18 0.09 7.02
C VAL A 83 1.95 -0.37 8.46
N GLU A 84 2.80 -1.25 9.01
CA GLU A 84 2.56 -1.89 10.32
C GLU A 84 2.62 -0.92 11.51
N GLU A 85 3.75 -0.23 11.72
CA GLU A 85 3.92 0.73 12.84
C GLU A 85 2.92 1.90 12.76
N PRO A 86 2.65 2.48 11.59
CA PRO A 86 1.63 3.53 11.50
C PRO A 86 0.22 3.06 11.87
N SER A 87 -0.12 1.80 11.57
CA SER A 87 -1.48 1.26 11.73
C SER A 87 -1.78 0.68 13.13
N THR A 88 -0.76 0.40 13.95
CA THR A 88 -0.87 -0.33 15.23
C THR A 88 -1.66 0.37 16.36
N LYS A 89 -2.25 1.56 16.12
CA LYS A 89 -3.18 2.20 17.06
C LYS A 89 -4.37 2.88 16.40
N CYS A 90 -4.72 2.48 15.18
CA CYS A 90 -5.92 2.99 14.49
C CYS A 90 -7.15 2.09 14.69
N TRP A 91 -7.00 1.00 15.44
CA TRP A 91 -8.01 -0.01 15.75
C TRP A 91 -7.94 -0.38 17.22
#